data_AF-A0A1R4KNK8-F1
#
_entry.id   AF-A0A1R4KNK8-F1
#
_cell.length_a   1.000
_cell.length_b   1.000
_cell.length_c   1.000
_cell.angle_alpha   90.00
_cell.angle_beta   90.00
_cell.angle_gamma   90.00
#
_symmetry.space_group_name_H-M   'P 1'
#
loop_
_entity.id
_entity.type
_entity.pdbx_description
1 polymer ?
#
loop_
_entity_poly.entity_id
_entity_poly.type
_entity_poly.pdbx_seq_one_letter_code
_entity_poly.pdbx_strand_id
1 'polypeptide(L)'
;MAFDYGSIDLGLKNPFKLEGKVTALRGAIESITGITLLVVAAGLVKEDATAGWILMLFGMIILGFGIASLSTGIYATLKYFVGRNHPTSLAYNYSKSQSSTAKEEKKEVAYNDQELEEMLMGRKNITFKEPKGFLSRLLHSLIPKLMFLPYPMRNIAQQLFGSWVSTFVALIAYGLVAFVSLSGFTGEAGELAFPIYSSILMFYVLFSWRSAGKPTTRNAAREIEPLGGGALAKVISLSFILPIIIGLSMSWLMQEQHISKAQIDVWFEQLPNLHAGMYLVAIIILATLSCALVFTMLKARLNSITPSTEVSELRENWQESVHPTEIFINLDNLVMANRRYKEVPNRVYRELNPQLQEQVEGKGGFKGEIIQEIQPKLHELDLGKGFSMARLLALLSGNFLYLIALIFTVLLAYSFIDIYRYIDSANINSIEQALNNRHISPISELVMASVHLLLIGVLIKAFAQLLSSNAHLFFAEMQFESLLVYFKCEGTFTESKISTGTGIHDSTRSENTLVRSSITPWVIVSRIVTTTFAATGMKNLEHPRHIMEMHKDEGQLQAIKNDVIAFLKDRESIASITSERDLGNASQIHQLNQQTRAMPTQQSAITKNDEEAAGFIRQQDDLASETKS
;
A
#
# COMPACT_ATOMS: atom_id res chain seq x y z
N MET A 1 9.00 -9.91 -12.94
CA MET A 1 9.98 -9.06 -12.24
C MET A 1 11.02 -9.98 -11.67
N ALA A 2 12.29 -9.65 -11.87
CA ALA A 2 13.40 -10.46 -11.39
C ALA A 2 13.55 -10.22 -9.89
N PHE A 3 13.60 -11.30 -9.11
CA PHE A 3 13.87 -11.24 -7.68
C PHE A 3 15.36 -10.91 -7.48
N ASP A 4 15.67 -9.79 -6.84
CA ASP A 4 17.06 -9.47 -6.45
C ASP A 4 17.50 -10.43 -5.33
N TYR A 5 18.17 -11.51 -5.74
CA TYR A 5 18.64 -12.57 -4.85
C TYR A 5 19.92 -12.18 -4.12
N GLY A 6 19.97 -12.47 -2.82
CA GLY A 6 21.23 -12.58 -2.08
C GLY A 6 21.11 -13.61 -0.98
N SER A 7 22.26 -13.97 -0.41
CA SER A 7 22.41 -15.06 0.57
C SER A 7 21.76 -14.76 1.94
N ILE A 8 21.48 -13.50 2.26
CA ILE A 8 20.96 -13.08 3.56
C ILE A 8 19.43 -12.97 3.52
N ASP A 9 18.74 -13.78 4.33
CA ASP A 9 17.28 -13.77 4.45
C ASP A 9 16.79 -12.58 5.27
N LEU A 10 15.70 -11.94 4.84
CA LEU A 10 15.00 -10.87 5.58
C LEU A 10 14.23 -11.42 6.79
N GLY A 11 13.97 -12.73 6.85
CA GLY A 11 13.30 -13.41 7.98
C GLY A 11 11.77 -13.32 7.93
N LEU A 12 11.22 -13.00 6.76
CA LEU A 12 9.78 -12.82 6.56
C LEU A 12 9.08 -14.17 6.38
N LYS A 13 8.23 -14.54 7.34
CA LYS A 13 7.39 -15.74 7.23
C LYS A 13 6.21 -15.46 6.31
N ASN A 14 5.81 -16.45 5.52
CA ASN A 14 4.61 -16.37 4.69
C ASN A 14 3.36 -16.23 5.58
N PRO A 15 2.63 -15.09 5.55
CA PRO A 15 1.46 -14.88 6.40
C PRO A 15 0.23 -15.67 5.92
N PHE A 16 0.21 -16.12 4.67
CA PHE A 16 -0.93 -16.76 4.02
C PHE A 16 -0.93 -18.29 4.14
N LYS A 17 0.03 -18.91 4.84
CA LYS A 17 0.09 -20.37 4.93
C LYS A 17 -1.18 -20.99 5.52
N LEU A 18 -1.75 -20.38 6.55
CA LEU A 18 -2.97 -20.89 7.19
C LEU A 18 -4.18 -20.68 6.26
N GLU A 19 -4.33 -19.47 5.72
CA GLU A 19 -5.37 -19.13 4.74
C GLU A 19 -5.33 -20.04 3.50
N GLY A 20 -4.13 -20.26 2.95
CA GLY A 20 -3.88 -21.11 1.80
C GLY A 20 -4.26 -22.56 2.05
N LYS A 21 -3.95 -23.11 3.23
CA LYS A 21 -4.36 -24.48 3.61
C LYS A 21 -5.88 -24.63 3.66
N VAL A 22 -6.57 -23.69 4.30
CA VAL A 22 -8.05 -23.73 4.42
C VAL A 22 -8.70 -23.59 3.03
N THR A 23 -8.19 -22.66 2.21
CA THR A 23 -8.69 -22.44 0.84
C THR A 23 -8.40 -23.64 -0.08
N ALA A 24 -7.24 -24.27 0.07
CA ALA A 24 -6.89 -25.49 -0.67
C ALA A 24 -7.79 -26.65 -0.28
N LEU A 25 -8.06 -26.84 1.02
CA LEU A 25 -8.99 -27.87 1.49
C LEU A 25 -10.40 -27.66 0.92
N ARG A 26 -10.92 -26.42 0.96
CA ARG A 26 -12.19 -26.07 0.33
C ARG A 26 -12.18 -26.39 -1.17
N GLY A 27 -11.14 -25.96 -1.88
CA GLY A 27 -10.99 -26.21 -3.32
C GLY A 27 -10.93 -27.69 -3.66
N ALA A 28 -10.27 -28.50 -2.83
CA ALA A 28 -10.24 -29.95 -3.00
C ALA A 28 -11.66 -30.57 -2.87
N ILE A 29 -12.45 -30.13 -1.88
CA ILE A 29 -13.85 -30.59 -1.71
C ILE A 29 -14.70 -30.17 -2.91
N GLU A 30 -14.57 -28.92 -3.38
CA GLU A 30 -15.25 -28.41 -4.58
C GLU A 30 -14.87 -29.23 -5.83
N SER A 31 -13.58 -29.52 -6.03
CA SER A 31 -13.10 -30.33 -7.15
C SER A 31 -13.61 -31.78 -7.09
N ILE A 32 -13.57 -32.42 -5.92
CA ILE A 32 -14.10 -33.77 -5.73
C ILE A 32 -15.60 -33.80 -6.04
N THR A 33 -16.35 -32.83 -5.52
CA THR A 33 -17.79 -32.71 -5.79
C THR A 33 -18.08 -32.55 -7.29
N GLY A 34 -17.31 -31.71 -7.97
CA GLY A 34 -17.40 -31.54 -9.43
C GLY A 34 -17.12 -32.84 -10.20
N ILE A 35 -16.06 -33.57 -9.83
CA ILE A 35 -15.72 -34.87 -10.42
C ILE A 35 -16.84 -35.89 -10.16
N THR A 36 -17.35 -35.97 -8.93
CA THR A 36 -18.47 -36.86 -8.58
C THR A 36 -19.70 -36.55 -9.43
N LEU A 37 -20.05 -35.28 -9.64
CA LEU A 37 -21.15 -34.90 -10.52
C LEU A 37 -20.92 -35.32 -11.98
N LEU A 38 -19.70 -35.21 -12.50
CA LEU A 38 -19.37 -35.67 -13.86
C LEU A 38 -19.49 -37.18 -14.00
N VAL A 39 -19.10 -37.94 -12.97
CA VAL A 39 -19.27 -39.41 -12.95
C VAL A 39 -20.75 -39.79 -12.90
N VAL A 40 -21.54 -39.13 -12.06
CA VAL A 40 -23.00 -39.34 -11.99
C VAL A 40 -23.65 -38.97 -13.32
N ALA A 41 -23.25 -37.85 -13.93
CA ALA A 41 -23.72 -37.44 -15.25
C ALA A 41 -23.44 -38.51 -16.31
N ALA A 42 -22.24 -39.09 -16.36
CA ALA A 42 -21.88 -40.13 -17.33
C ALA A 42 -22.73 -41.41 -17.19
N GLY A 43 -23.17 -41.73 -15.96
CA GLY A 43 -24.16 -42.79 -15.73
C GLY A 43 -25.54 -42.38 -16.24
N LEU A 44 -25.99 -41.19 -15.86
CA LEU A 44 -27.33 -40.68 -16.16
C LEU A 44 -27.56 -40.45 -17.65
N VAL A 45 -26.55 -39.99 -18.43
CA VAL A 45 -26.67 -39.75 -19.88
C VAL A 45 -27.13 -41.01 -20.64
N LYS A 46 -26.84 -42.21 -20.12
CA LYS A 46 -27.24 -43.47 -20.75
C LYS A 46 -28.74 -43.76 -20.60
N GLU A 47 -29.34 -43.26 -19.52
CA GLU A 47 -30.77 -43.44 -19.21
C GLU A 47 -31.58 -42.24 -19.73
N ASP A 48 -31.07 -41.03 -19.50
CA ASP A 48 -31.67 -39.75 -19.83
C ASP A 48 -30.57 -38.78 -20.26
N ALA A 49 -30.43 -38.63 -21.59
CA ALA A 49 -29.37 -37.83 -22.19
C ALA A 49 -29.40 -36.38 -21.68
N THR A 50 -30.58 -35.74 -21.66
CA THR A 50 -30.73 -34.32 -21.30
C THR A 50 -30.40 -34.08 -19.84
N ALA A 51 -30.92 -34.89 -18.92
CA ALA A 51 -30.61 -34.77 -17.49
C ALA A 51 -29.12 -34.98 -17.23
N GLY A 52 -28.50 -35.92 -17.94
CA GLY A 52 -27.06 -36.13 -17.88
C GLY A 52 -26.25 -34.91 -18.36
N TRP A 53 -26.64 -34.24 -19.45
CA TRP A 53 -25.99 -33.01 -19.93
C TRP A 53 -26.13 -31.85 -18.95
N ILE A 54 -27.28 -31.70 -18.28
CA ILE A 54 -27.49 -30.68 -17.24
C ILE A 54 -26.50 -30.89 -16.08
N LEU A 55 -26.42 -32.12 -15.54
CA LEU A 55 -25.46 -32.43 -14.46
C LEU A 55 -24.02 -32.23 -14.90
N MET A 56 -23.70 -32.60 -16.14
CA MET A 56 -22.36 -32.43 -16.68
C MET A 56 -21.96 -30.95 -16.73
N LEU A 57 -22.86 -30.06 -17.16
CA LEU A 57 -22.61 -28.61 -17.20
C LEU A 57 -22.32 -28.06 -15.80
N PHE A 58 -23.15 -28.38 -14.81
CA PHE A 58 -22.94 -27.96 -13.43
C PHE A 58 -21.65 -28.57 -12.83
N GLY A 59 -21.38 -29.84 -13.11
CA GLY A 59 -20.15 -30.53 -12.71
C GLY A 59 -18.90 -29.86 -13.25
N MET A 60 -18.89 -29.45 -14.53
CA MET A 60 -17.77 -28.71 -15.13
C MET A 60 -17.56 -27.33 -14.49
N ILE A 61 -18.65 -26.59 -14.23
CA ILE A 61 -18.59 -25.27 -13.58
C ILE A 61 -18.02 -25.40 -12.16
N ILE A 62 -18.54 -26.33 -11.37
CA ILE A 62 -18.09 -26.59 -10.00
C ILE A 62 -16.62 -27.04 -9.99
N LEU A 63 -16.24 -27.94 -10.90
CA LEU A 63 -14.86 -28.40 -11.03
C LEU A 63 -13.91 -27.25 -11.39
N GLY A 64 -14.30 -26.39 -12.33
CA GLY A 64 -13.52 -25.22 -12.71
C GLY A 64 -13.27 -24.27 -11.55
N PHE A 65 -14.30 -23.96 -10.75
CA PHE A 65 -14.15 -23.17 -9.53
C PHE A 65 -13.30 -23.88 -8.47
N GLY A 66 -13.49 -25.18 -8.28
CA GLY A 66 -12.72 -25.98 -7.33
C GLY A 66 -11.23 -26.02 -7.66
N ILE A 67 -10.86 -26.23 -8.93
CA ILE A 67 -9.47 -26.20 -9.38
C ILE A 67 -8.86 -24.81 -9.18
N ALA A 68 -9.59 -23.74 -9.53
CA ALA A 68 -9.13 -22.37 -9.33
C ALA A 68 -8.88 -22.07 -7.84
N SER A 69 -9.81 -22.48 -6.96
CA SER A 69 -9.69 -22.35 -5.50
C SER A 69 -8.51 -23.15 -4.96
N LEU A 70 -8.39 -24.41 -5.37
CA LEU A 70 -7.33 -25.32 -4.94
C LEU A 70 -5.96 -24.79 -5.35
N SER A 71 -5.81 -24.35 -6.60
CA SER A 71 -4.59 -23.75 -7.12
C SER A 71 -4.20 -22.49 -6.34
N THR A 72 -5.15 -21.58 -6.11
CA THR A 72 -4.92 -20.35 -5.34
C THR A 72 -4.49 -20.67 -3.91
N GLY A 73 -5.16 -21.63 -3.26
CA GLY A 73 -4.83 -22.08 -1.91
C GLY A 73 -3.44 -22.72 -1.82
N ILE A 74 -3.12 -23.65 -2.72
CA ILE A 74 -1.80 -24.28 -2.79
C ILE A 74 -0.74 -23.22 -2.99
N TYR A 75 -0.92 -22.31 -3.96
CA TYR A 75 0.04 -21.25 -4.24
C TYR A 75 0.30 -20.38 -3.01
N ALA A 76 -0.74 -20.03 -2.25
CA ALA A 76 -0.60 -19.26 -1.01
C ALA A 76 0.21 -20.00 0.08
N THR A 77 0.32 -21.33 0.03
CA THR A 77 1.17 -22.11 0.95
C THR A 77 2.63 -22.26 0.53
N LEU A 78 2.93 -21.99 -0.75
CA LEU A 78 4.27 -22.13 -1.32
C LEU A 78 5.24 -21.08 -0.74
N LYS A 79 6.49 -21.15 -1.20
CA LYS A 79 7.56 -20.24 -0.77
C LYS A 79 7.15 -18.79 -1.04
N TYR A 80 7.30 -17.96 -0.02
CA TYR A 80 7.05 -16.53 -0.10
C TYR A 80 8.32 -15.84 -0.60
N PHE A 81 8.28 -15.37 -1.85
CA PHE A 81 9.42 -14.71 -2.48
C PHE A 81 9.39 -13.22 -2.14
N VAL A 82 10.37 -12.76 -1.35
CA VAL A 82 10.66 -11.35 -1.09
C VAL A 82 12.13 -11.06 -1.38
N GLY A 83 12.43 -10.16 -2.33
CA GLY A 83 13.80 -9.72 -2.63
C GLY A 83 14.41 -8.85 -1.53
N ARG A 84 15.71 -8.56 -1.63
CA ARG A 84 16.45 -7.82 -0.58
C ARG A 84 15.99 -6.37 -0.35
N ASN A 85 15.38 -5.77 -1.37
CA ASN A 85 15.03 -4.34 -1.37
C ASN A 85 13.59 -4.09 -0.89
N HIS A 86 12.81 -5.13 -0.60
CA HIS A 86 11.45 -4.98 -0.08
C HIS A 86 11.44 -4.73 1.44
N PRO A 87 10.38 -4.13 1.98
CA PRO A 87 9.18 -3.59 1.31
C PRO A 87 9.46 -2.40 0.40
N THR A 88 8.48 -1.97 -0.41
CA THR A 88 8.61 -0.77 -1.26
C THR A 88 9.11 0.47 -0.53
N SER A 89 9.91 1.26 -1.23
CA SER A 89 10.45 2.55 -0.79
C SER A 89 9.33 3.56 -0.46
N LEU A 90 9.57 4.51 0.45
CA LEU A 90 8.59 5.56 0.80
C LEU A 90 8.43 6.55 -0.35
N ALA A 91 9.55 7.02 -0.87
CA ALA A 91 9.67 7.86 -2.05
C ALA A 91 10.61 7.23 -3.08
N TYR A 92 10.80 7.89 -4.23
CA TYR A 92 11.72 7.40 -5.25
C TYR A 92 13.14 7.26 -4.67
N ASN A 93 13.73 6.08 -4.83
CA ASN A 93 15.05 5.76 -4.29
C ASN A 93 16.15 6.08 -5.31
N TYR A 94 17.04 6.99 -4.95
CA TYR A 94 18.16 7.42 -5.76
C TYR A 94 19.45 6.61 -5.50
N SER A 95 19.42 5.61 -4.61
CA SER A 95 20.59 4.74 -4.36
C SER A 95 21.09 4.10 -5.66
N LYS A 96 22.34 4.38 -6.04
CA LYS A 96 22.96 3.89 -7.29
C LYS A 96 22.89 2.38 -7.44
N SER A 97 23.06 1.66 -6.32
CA SER A 97 23.01 0.20 -6.24
C SER A 97 21.62 -0.42 -6.45
N GLN A 98 20.55 0.37 -6.36
CA GLN A 98 19.15 -0.06 -6.42
C GLN A 98 18.38 0.61 -7.56
N SER A 99 19.08 1.14 -8.56
CA SER A 99 18.48 1.96 -9.63
C SER A 99 17.48 1.22 -10.52
N SER A 100 17.65 -0.09 -10.74
CA SER A 100 16.67 -0.95 -11.44
C SER A 100 15.39 -1.09 -10.62
N THR A 101 15.50 -1.49 -9.35
CA THR A 101 14.38 -1.63 -8.43
C THR A 101 13.64 -0.30 -8.24
N ALA A 102 14.36 0.81 -8.12
CA ALA A 102 13.78 2.14 -7.97
C ALA A 102 12.90 2.56 -9.16
N LYS A 103 13.30 2.20 -10.40
CA LYS A 103 12.50 2.45 -11.60
C LYS A 103 11.22 1.61 -11.62
N GLU A 104 11.29 0.37 -11.14
CA GLU A 104 10.12 -0.53 -11.04
C GLU A 104 9.15 -0.04 -9.96
N GLU A 105 9.65 0.34 -8.79
CA GLU A 105 8.86 0.80 -7.64
C GLU A 105 8.29 2.22 -7.80
N LYS A 106 8.79 3.03 -8.73
CA LYS A 106 8.40 4.45 -8.92
C LYS A 106 6.88 4.68 -8.97
N LYS A 107 6.10 3.71 -9.48
CA LYS A 107 4.63 3.82 -9.58
C LYS A 107 3.90 3.44 -8.30
N GLU A 108 4.58 2.81 -7.35
CA GLU A 108 4.03 2.24 -6.12
C GLU A 108 4.44 3.02 -4.87
N VAL A 109 5.44 3.90 -4.94
CA VAL A 109 5.85 4.76 -3.80
C VAL A 109 4.71 5.70 -3.38
N ALA A 110 4.58 5.94 -2.07
CA ALA A 110 3.48 6.71 -1.51
C ALA A 110 3.78 8.22 -1.38
N TYR A 111 5.07 8.58 -1.35
CA TYR A 111 5.53 9.94 -1.08
C TYR A 111 6.55 10.43 -2.11
N ASN A 112 6.83 11.73 -2.08
CA ASN A 112 8.01 12.34 -2.69
C ASN A 112 9.00 12.84 -1.60
N ASP A 113 10.17 13.33 -2.01
CA ASP A 113 11.22 13.78 -1.09
C ASP A 113 10.81 15.04 -0.30
N GLN A 114 10.12 15.98 -0.95
CA GLN A 114 9.60 17.21 -0.32
C GLN A 114 8.56 16.89 0.75
N GLU A 115 7.68 15.94 0.48
CA GLU A 115 6.67 15.45 1.41
C GLU A 115 7.31 14.83 2.67
N LEU A 116 8.38 14.05 2.51
CA LEU A 116 9.12 13.46 3.63
C LEU A 116 9.83 14.55 4.46
N GLU A 117 10.44 15.54 3.80
CA GLU A 117 11.03 16.71 4.46
C GLU A 117 9.99 17.49 5.26
N GLU A 118 8.85 17.80 4.65
CA GLU A 118 7.74 18.50 5.30
C GLU A 118 7.19 17.73 6.50
N MET A 119 7.14 16.39 6.45
CA MET A 119 6.72 15.56 7.57
C MET A 119 7.69 15.66 8.74
N LEU A 120 9.00 15.56 8.47
CA LEU A 120 10.05 15.62 9.50
C LEU A 120 10.16 17.02 10.12
N MET A 121 10.29 18.05 9.30
CA MET A 121 10.44 19.44 9.75
C MET A 121 9.15 19.97 10.39
N GLY A 122 8.00 19.68 9.77
CA GLY A 122 6.70 20.14 10.22
C GLY A 122 6.12 19.30 11.36
N ARG A 123 6.78 18.20 11.77
CA ARG A 123 6.28 17.27 12.81
C ARG A 123 4.84 16.84 12.54
N LYS A 124 4.55 16.57 11.26
CA LYS A 124 3.20 16.28 10.74
C LYS A 124 3.21 14.99 9.94
N ASN A 125 2.05 14.36 9.79
CA ASN A 125 1.90 13.17 8.96
C ASN A 125 0.85 13.38 7.88
N ILE A 126 1.31 13.52 6.63
CA ILE A 126 0.45 13.83 5.47
C ILE A 126 -0.34 12.59 4.96
N THR A 127 -0.04 11.41 5.49
CA THR A 127 -0.78 10.15 5.22
C THR A 127 -2.22 10.24 5.72
N PHE A 128 -2.46 11.05 6.77
CA PHE A 128 -3.78 11.21 7.35
C PHE A 128 -4.57 12.28 6.61
N LYS A 129 -5.08 11.90 5.43
CA LYS A 129 -5.95 12.75 4.62
C LYS A 129 -7.38 12.76 5.16
N GLU A 130 -8.02 13.91 5.06
CA GLU A 130 -9.43 14.06 5.44
C GLU A 130 -10.36 13.18 4.58
N PRO A 131 -11.41 12.60 5.20
CA PRO A 131 -12.41 11.83 4.49
C PRO A 131 -13.20 12.71 3.51
N LYS A 132 -13.37 12.21 2.28
CA LYS A 132 -14.19 12.83 1.24
C LYS A 132 -15.60 12.22 1.22
N GLY A 133 -16.62 13.08 1.26
CA GLY A 133 -18.03 12.70 1.21
C GLY A 133 -18.74 12.73 2.56
N PHE A 134 -20.06 12.97 2.54
CA PHE A 134 -20.89 13.15 3.73
C PHE A 134 -20.84 11.94 4.66
N LEU A 135 -21.07 10.73 4.14
CA LEU A 135 -21.09 9.51 4.96
C LEU A 135 -19.72 9.16 5.51
N SER A 136 -18.67 9.43 4.74
CA SER A 136 -17.29 9.25 5.19
C SER A 136 -16.99 10.17 6.37
N ARG A 137 -17.36 11.46 6.27
CA ARG A 137 -17.22 12.43 7.38
C ARG A 137 -18.07 12.04 8.60
N LEU A 138 -19.28 11.54 8.40
CA LEU A 138 -20.13 11.05 9.49
C LEU A 138 -19.48 9.88 10.23
N LEU A 139 -18.98 8.87 9.51
CA LEU A 139 -18.29 7.73 10.12
C LEU A 139 -17.06 8.16 10.91
N HIS A 140 -16.24 9.06 10.34
CA HIS A 140 -15.04 9.59 11.01
C HIS A 140 -15.39 10.53 12.17
N SER A 141 -16.59 11.12 12.21
CA SER A 141 -17.08 11.86 13.39
C SER A 141 -17.49 10.91 14.52
N LEU A 142 -18.07 9.75 14.19
CA LEU A 142 -18.44 8.71 15.16
C LEU A 142 -17.21 7.95 15.69
N ILE A 143 -16.21 7.72 14.85
CA ILE A 143 -14.98 7.00 15.18
C ILE A 143 -13.76 7.82 14.70
N PRO A 144 -13.35 8.87 15.43
CA PRO A 144 -12.25 9.76 15.01
C PRO A 144 -10.93 9.03 14.80
N LYS A 145 -10.65 7.99 15.61
CA LYS A 145 -9.43 7.18 15.48
C LYS A 145 -9.32 6.42 14.16
N LEU A 146 -10.41 6.29 13.39
CA LEU A 146 -10.41 5.63 12.08
C LEU A 146 -9.50 6.34 11.09
N MET A 147 -9.31 7.65 11.24
CA MET A 147 -8.39 8.45 10.41
C MET A 147 -6.95 7.94 10.48
N PHE A 148 -6.56 7.23 11.55
CA PHE A 148 -5.19 6.78 11.75
C PHE A 148 -4.96 5.32 11.35
N LEU A 149 -5.96 4.60 10.83
CA LEU A 149 -5.77 3.24 10.32
C LEU A 149 -5.11 3.22 8.93
N PRO A 150 -4.57 2.09 8.44
CA PRO A 150 -4.16 1.99 7.03
C PRO A 150 -5.34 2.16 6.06
N TYR A 151 -5.13 2.71 4.86
CA TYR A 151 -6.21 2.99 3.89
C TYR A 151 -7.12 1.78 3.59
N PRO A 152 -6.61 0.55 3.37
CA PRO A 152 -7.47 -0.60 3.11
C PRO A 152 -8.48 -0.89 4.24
N MET A 153 -8.07 -0.71 5.50
CA MET A 153 -8.95 -0.89 6.66
C MET A 153 -9.98 0.23 6.78
N ARG A 154 -9.60 1.48 6.45
CA ARG A 154 -10.54 2.61 6.37
C ARG A 154 -11.61 2.37 5.31
N ASN A 155 -11.20 1.87 4.14
CA ASN A 155 -12.10 1.59 3.02
C ASN A 155 -13.12 0.50 3.38
N ILE A 156 -12.70 -0.59 4.04
CA ILE A 156 -13.64 -1.61 4.54
C ILE A 156 -14.62 -1.02 5.55
N ALA A 157 -14.14 -0.24 6.53
CA ALA A 157 -15.01 0.39 7.52
C ALA A 157 -16.05 1.30 6.84
N GLN A 158 -15.64 2.09 5.85
CA GLN A 158 -16.53 2.94 5.05
C GLN A 158 -17.52 2.14 4.20
N GLN A 159 -17.08 1.05 3.56
CA GLN A 159 -17.92 0.18 2.76
C GLN A 159 -18.99 -0.51 3.61
N LEU A 160 -18.62 -1.09 4.76
CA LEU A 160 -19.57 -1.72 5.69
C LEU A 160 -20.56 -0.71 6.27
N PHE A 161 -20.07 0.47 6.68
CA PHE A 161 -20.94 1.55 7.15
C PHE A 161 -21.90 2.00 6.04
N GLY A 162 -21.41 2.13 4.81
CA GLY A 162 -22.20 2.46 3.63
C GLY A 162 -23.31 1.46 3.35
N SER A 163 -23.02 0.16 3.43
CA SER A 163 -24.01 -0.90 3.26
C SER A 163 -25.08 -0.91 4.36
N TRP A 164 -24.70 -0.60 5.59
CA TRP A 164 -25.68 -0.44 6.67
C TRP A 164 -26.58 0.76 6.44
N VAL A 165 -26.01 1.94 6.17
CA VAL A 165 -26.81 3.15 5.91
C VAL A 165 -27.71 2.94 4.70
N SER A 166 -27.21 2.32 3.62
CA SER A 166 -28.02 2.04 2.44
C SER A 166 -29.19 1.08 2.76
N THR A 167 -28.95 0.08 3.60
CA THR A 167 -29.98 -0.86 4.08
C THR A 167 -31.02 -0.13 4.91
N PHE A 168 -30.62 0.71 5.88
CA PHE A 168 -31.57 1.46 6.71
C PHE A 168 -32.41 2.45 5.89
N VAL A 169 -31.78 3.21 4.99
CA VAL A 169 -32.51 4.15 4.12
C VAL A 169 -33.49 3.40 3.23
N ALA A 170 -33.09 2.25 2.66
CA ALA A 170 -33.96 1.44 1.82
C ALA A 170 -35.13 0.83 2.62
N LEU A 171 -34.91 0.40 3.87
CA LEU A 171 -35.97 -0.10 4.76
C LEU A 171 -36.95 1.01 5.16
N ILE A 172 -36.47 2.22 5.48
CA ILE A 172 -37.33 3.37 5.78
C ILE A 172 -38.17 3.72 4.56
N ALA A 173 -37.54 3.81 3.39
CA ALA A 173 -38.25 4.14 2.17
C ALA A 173 -39.26 3.06 1.79
N TYR A 174 -38.91 1.79 1.97
CA TYR A 174 -39.85 0.68 1.84
C TYR A 174 -41.02 0.77 2.83
N GLY A 175 -40.78 1.19 4.08
CA GLY A 175 -41.85 1.45 5.05
C GLY A 175 -42.81 2.55 4.60
N LEU A 176 -42.29 3.62 3.99
CA LEU A 176 -43.12 4.68 3.40
C LEU A 176 -43.94 4.18 2.20
N VAL A 177 -43.32 3.36 1.34
CA VAL A 177 -44.00 2.75 0.19
C VAL A 177 -45.09 1.78 0.67
N ALA A 178 -44.79 0.96 1.67
CA ALA A 178 -45.77 0.09 2.30
C ALA A 178 -46.94 0.90 2.86
N PHE A 179 -46.66 2.00 3.56
CA PHE A 179 -47.71 2.88 4.08
C PHE A 179 -48.58 3.46 2.96
N VAL A 180 -47.99 4.01 1.89
CA VAL A 180 -48.74 4.60 0.78
C VAL A 180 -49.57 3.54 0.03
N SER A 181 -48.97 2.40 -0.29
CA SER A 181 -49.61 1.33 -1.05
C SER A 181 -50.67 0.57 -0.26
N LEU A 182 -50.42 0.24 1.01
CA LEU A 182 -51.34 -0.55 1.82
C LEU A 182 -52.43 0.30 2.50
N SER A 183 -52.25 1.62 2.65
CA SER A 183 -53.29 2.51 3.17
C SER A 183 -54.30 2.94 2.10
N GLY A 184 -54.17 2.46 0.86
CA GLY A 184 -55.12 2.71 -0.22
C GLY A 184 -54.94 4.04 -0.97
N PHE A 185 -53.87 4.80 -0.71
CA PHE A 185 -53.62 6.09 -1.40
C PHE A 185 -53.38 5.93 -2.91
N THR A 186 -52.93 4.76 -3.35
CA THR A 186 -52.67 4.42 -4.76
C THR A 186 -53.73 3.48 -5.36
N GLY A 187 -54.86 3.31 -4.66
CA GLY A 187 -55.93 2.40 -5.07
C GLY A 187 -55.51 0.93 -5.09
N GLU A 188 -56.29 0.10 -5.78
CA GLU A 188 -56.10 -1.36 -5.83
C GLU A 188 -54.77 -1.78 -6.48
N ALA A 189 -54.24 -0.97 -7.40
CA ALA A 189 -52.94 -1.20 -8.04
C ALA A 189 -51.76 -1.11 -7.05
N GLY A 190 -51.91 -0.32 -5.98
CA GLY A 190 -50.89 -0.19 -4.93
C GLY A 190 -50.67 -1.48 -4.16
N GLU A 191 -51.76 -2.14 -3.77
CA GLU A 191 -51.75 -3.40 -3.04
C GLU A 191 -51.16 -4.54 -3.89
N LEU A 192 -51.57 -4.61 -5.16
CA LEU A 192 -51.05 -5.59 -6.13
C LEU A 192 -49.55 -5.43 -6.40
N ALA A 193 -49.03 -4.20 -6.43
CA ALA A 193 -47.61 -3.93 -6.68
C ALA A 193 -46.71 -4.20 -5.46
N PHE A 194 -47.27 -4.37 -4.26
CA PHE A 194 -46.50 -4.46 -3.02
C PHE A 194 -45.48 -5.62 -2.94
N PRO A 195 -45.80 -6.85 -3.37
CA PRO A 195 -44.83 -7.95 -3.43
C PRO A 195 -43.65 -7.67 -4.38
N ILE A 196 -43.88 -6.88 -5.44
CA ILE A 196 -42.84 -6.49 -6.41
C ILE A 196 -41.84 -5.55 -5.72
N TYR A 197 -42.30 -4.57 -4.95
CA TYR A 197 -41.42 -3.70 -4.17
C TYR A 197 -40.58 -4.46 -3.15
N SER A 198 -41.21 -5.42 -2.47
CA SER A 198 -40.53 -6.30 -1.51
C SER A 198 -39.36 -7.06 -2.17
N SER A 199 -39.60 -7.57 -3.37
CA SER A 199 -38.61 -8.30 -4.17
C SER A 199 -37.47 -7.38 -4.62
N ILE A 200 -37.80 -6.18 -5.13
CA ILE A 200 -36.80 -5.18 -5.55
C ILE A 200 -35.92 -4.77 -4.38
N LEU A 201 -36.50 -4.52 -3.21
CA LEU A 201 -35.76 -4.20 -1.99
C LEU A 201 -34.80 -5.34 -1.62
N MET A 202 -35.30 -6.57 -1.60
CA MET A 202 -34.49 -7.75 -1.30
C MET A 202 -33.27 -7.83 -2.23
N PHE A 203 -33.46 -7.71 -3.54
CA PHE A 203 -32.36 -7.72 -4.50
C PHE A 203 -31.40 -6.54 -4.30
N TYR A 204 -31.93 -5.33 -4.11
CA TYR A 204 -31.12 -4.14 -3.86
C TYR A 204 -30.20 -4.32 -2.63
N VAL A 205 -30.76 -4.78 -1.51
CA VAL A 205 -30.00 -5.01 -0.27
C VAL A 205 -29.00 -6.15 -0.47
N LEU A 206 -29.40 -7.25 -1.10
CA LEU A 206 -28.50 -8.38 -1.42
C LEU A 206 -27.30 -7.92 -2.28
N PHE A 207 -27.53 -7.15 -3.33
CA PHE A 207 -26.47 -6.65 -4.20
C PHE A 207 -25.58 -5.61 -3.50
N SER A 208 -26.14 -4.79 -2.60
CA SER A 208 -25.36 -3.87 -1.77
C SER A 208 -24.35 -4.63 -0.89
N TRP A 209 -24.81 -5.69 -0.21
CA TRP A 209 -23.95 -6.53 0.64
C TRP A 209 -22.95 -7.37 -0.16
N ARG A 210 -23.37 -7.90 -1.32
CA ARG A 210 -22.45 -8.58 -2.25
C ARG A 210 -21.33 -7.65 -2.72
N SER A 211 -21.63 -6.37 -2.96
CA SER A 211 -20.61 -5.40 -3.36
C SER A 211 -19.64 -5.06 -2.22
N ALA A 212 -20.10 -5.02 -0.97
CA ALA A 212 -19.24 -4.81 0.20
C ALA A 212 -18.29 -5.98 0.47
N GLY A 213 -18.62 -7.19 -0.02
CA GLY A 213 -17.75 -8.36 0.07
C GLY A 213 -16.67 -8.43 -1.02
N LYS A 214 -16.58 -7.47 -1.93
CA LYS A 214 -15.54 -7.50 -2.99
C LYS A 214 -14.15 -7.31 -2.37
N PRO A 215 -13.13 -8.07 -2.83
CA PRO A 215 -11.78 -7.92 -2.32
C PRO A 215 -11.24 -6.52 -2.62
N THR A 216 -10.56 -5.93 -1.63
CA THR A 216 -9.95 -4.61 -1.74
C THR A 216 -8.92 -4.61 -2.87
N THR A 217 -9.16 -3.82 -3.91
CA THR A 217 -8.25 -3.75 -5.06
C THR A 217 -6.93 -3.07 -4.69
N ARG A 218 -5.89 -3.26 -5.49
CA ARG A 218 -4.58 -2.60 -5.27
C ARG A 218 -4.69 -1.06 -5.19
N ASN A 219 -5.65 -0.47 -5.90
CA ASN A 219 -5.87 0.97 -5.90
C ASN A 219 -6.42 1.49 -4.56
N ALA A 220 -7.15 0.65 -3.81
CA ALA A 220 -7.66 0.99 -2.49
C ALA A 220 -6.57 1.00 -1.40
N ALA A 221 -5.32 0.64 -1.73
CA ALA A 221 -4.15 0.91 -0.90
C ALA A 221 -3.52 2.29 -1.17
N ARG A 222 -3.91 2.99 -2.25
CA ARG A 222 -3.38 4.31 -2.63
C ARG A 222 -4.28 5.45 -2.17
N GLU A 223 -5.59 5.25 -2.23
CA GLU A 223 -6.58 6.28 -1.92
C GLU A 223 -7.75 5.76 -1.09
N ILE A 224 -8.41 6.71 -0.42
CA ILE A 224 -9.64 6.47 0.32
C ILE A 224 -10.82 6.63 -0.66
N GLU A 225 -11.66 5.60 -0.78
CA GLU A 225 -12.83 5.65 -1.66
C GLU A 225 -13.85 6.66 -1.12
N PRO A 226 -14.29 7.65 -1.92
CA PRO A 226 -15.27 8.62 -1.45
C PRO A 226 -16.63 7.95 -1.29
N LEU A 227 -17.16 7.94 -0.07
CA LEU A 227 -18.54 7.54 0.18
C LEU A 227 -19.46 8.76 0.01
N GLY A 228 -19.92 8.96 -1.23
CA GLY A 228 -20.64 10.17 -1.65
C GLY A 228 -22.13 10.17 -1.31
N GLY A 229 -22.69 11.37 -1.10
CA GLY A 229 -24.14 11.59 -0.96
C GLY A 229 -24.93 11.25 -2.24
N GLY A 230 -24.28 11.19 -3.40
CA GLY A 230 -24.93 10.80 -4.66
C GLY A 230 -25.43 9.35 -4.66
N ALA A 231 -24.76 8.44 -3.95
CA ALA A 231 -25.27 7.07 -3.79
C ALA A 231 -26.54 7.08 -2.94
N LEU A 232 -26.56 7.82 -1.82
CA LEU A 232 -27.77 7.99 -1.01
C LEU A 232 -28.90 8.69 -1.75
N ALA A 233 -28.61 9.76 -2.49
CA ALA A 233 -29.59 10.47 -3.29
C ALA A 233 -30.20 9.54 -4.33
N LYS A 234 -29.40 8.70 -5.00
CA LYS A 234 -29.93 7.67 -5.91
C LYS A 234 -30.85 6.69 -5.19
N VAL A 235 -30.49 6.21 -4.00
CA VAL A 235 -31.33 5.27 -3.23
C VAL A 235 -32.65 5.94 -2.84
N ILE A 236 -32.59 7.15 -2.31
CA ILE A 236 -33.77 7.91 -1.89
C ILE A 236 -34.66 8.19 -3.10
N SER A 237 -34.11 8.78 -4.18
CA SER A 237 -34.86 9.07 -5.41
C SER A 237 -35.46 7.82 -6.03
N LEU A 238 -34.71 6.73 -6.13
CA LEU A 238 -35.20 5.48 -6.70
C LEU A 238 -36.28 4.85 -5.81
N SER A 239 -36.17 4.95 -4.49
CA SER A 239 -37.17 4.43 -3.57
C SER A 239 -38.49 5.21 -3.59
N PHE A 240 -38.49 6.50 -3.98
CA PHE A 240 -39.71 7.29 -4.15
C PHE A 240 -40.29 7.21 -5.56
N ILE A 241 -39.45 7.23 -6.59
CA ILE A 241 -39.89 7.27 -7.99
C ILE A 241 -40.37 5.90 -8.47
N LEU A 242 -39.66 4.83 -8.10
CA LEU A 242 -39.94 3.49 -8.61
C LEU A 242 -41.34 2.97 -8.22
N PRO A 243 -41.87 3.22 -7.01
CA PRO A 243 -43.25 2.88 -6.66
C PRO A 243 -44.32 3.63 -7.43
N ILE A 244 -44.06 4.90 -7.72
CA ILE A 244 -44.99 5.71 -8.52
C ILE A 244 -45.01 5.18 -9.95
N ILE A 245 -43.84 4.90 -10.54
CA ILE A 245 -43.75 4.34 -11.89
C ILE A 245 -44.45 2.98 -11.96
N ILE A 246 -44.13 2.05 -11.06
CA ILE A 246 -44.72 0.70 -11.09
C ILE A 246 -46.24 0.76 -10.86
N GLY A 247 -46.71 1.55 -9.89
CA GLY A 247 -48.14 1.73 -9.65
C GLY A 247 -48.87 2.34 -10.86
N LEU A 248 -48.30 3.36 -11.51
CA LEU A 248 -48.87 3.96 -12.71
C LEU A 248 -48.84 3.02 -13.91
N SER A 249 -47.74 2.29 -14.12
CA SER A 249 -47.62 1.30 -15.19
C SER A 249 -48.62 0.16 -15.00
N MET A 250 -48.83 -0.30 -13.77
CA MET A 250 -49.80 -1.35 -13.46
C MET A 250 -51.23 -0.87 -13.67
N SER A 251 -51.56 0.34 -13.21
CA SER A 251 -52.87 0.97 -13.48
C SER A 251 -53.13 1.17 -14.98
N TRP A 252 -52.14 1.64 -15.74
CA TRP A 252 -52.25 1.80 -17.19
C TRP A 252 -52.47 0.47 -17.89
N LEU A 253 -51.71 -0.58 -17.51
CA LEU A 253 -51.84 -1.91 -18.07
C LEU A 253 -53.23 -2.52 -17.80
N MET A 254 -53.73 -2.37 -16.56
CA MET A 254 -55.08 -2.81 -16.20
C MET A 254 -56.16 -2.11 -17.02
N GLN A 255 -55.98 -0.82 -17.28
CA GLN A 255 -56.91 -0.02 -18.07
C GLN A 255 -56.90 -0.41 -19.56
N GLU A 256 -55.72 -0.58 -20.15
CA GLU A 256 -55.55 -0.92 -21.57
C GLU A 256 -56.01 -2.35 -21.89
N GLN A 257 -55.75 -3.30 -21.00
CA GLN A 257 -56.10 -4.71 -21.20
C GLN A 257 -57.48 -5.09 -20.63
N HIS A 258 -58.22 -4.14 -20.05
CA HIS A 258 -59.50 -4.36 -19.36
C HIS A 258 -59.45 -5.50 -18.32
N ILE A 259 -58.32 -5.64 -17.62
CA ILE A 259 -58.12 -6.70 -16.62
C ILE A 259 -58.55 -6.17 -15.25
N SER A 260 -59.47 -6.88 -14.60
CA SER A 260 -59.92 -6.56 -13.24
C SER A 260 -58.90 -7.02 -12.18
N LYS A 261 -58.89 -6.37 -11.01
CA LYS A 261 -58.05 -6.77 -9.86
C LYS A 261 -58.22 -8.25 -9.52
N ALA A 262 -59.47 -8.73 -9.47
CA ALA A 262 -59.79 -10.11 -9.16
C ALA A 262 -59.16 -11.13 -10.13
N GLN A 263 -59.01 -10.79 -11.41
CA GLN A 263 -58.33 -11.66 -12.38
C GLN A 263 -56.82 -11.70 -12.15
N ILE A 264 -56.23 -10.59 -11.72
CA ILE A 264 -54.81 -10.51 -11.37
C ILE A 264 -54.54 -11.27 -10.07
N ASP A 265 -55.41 -11.13 -9.06
CA ASP A 265 -55.30 -11.86 -7.79
C ASP A 265 -55.34 -13.38 -8.00
N VAL A 266 -56.28 -13.88 -8.82
CA VAL A 266 -56.35 -15.31 -9.17
C VAL A 266 -55.07 -15.80 -9.87
N TRP A 267 -54.41 -14.96 -10.68
CA TRP A 267 -53.14 -15.31 -11.32
C TRP A 267 -51.97 -15.28 -10.33
N PHE A 268 -51.93 -14.30 -9.42
CA PHE A 268 -50.92 -14.24 -8.36
C PHE A 268 -51.06 -15.39 -7.36
N GLU A 269 -52.27 -15.83 -7.04
CA GLU A 269 -52.51 -16.98 -6.16
C GLU A 269 -51.98 -18.30 -6.75
N GLN A 270 -51.91 -18.40 -8.08
CA GLN A 270 -51.32 -19.56 -8.77
C GLN A 270 -49.78 -19.54 -8.75
N LEU A 271 -49.15 -18.40 -8.45
CA LEU A 271 -47.71 -18.24 -8.44
C LEU A 271 -47.15 -18.42 -7.02
N PRO A 272 -46.14 -19.28 -6.82
CA PRO A 272 -45.50 -19.44 -5.51
C PRO A 272 -44.83 -18.14 -5.06
N ASN A 273 -44.90 -17.86 -3.76
CA ASN A 273 -44.36 -16.64 -3.18
C ASN A 273 -42.83 -16.67 -3.09
N LEU A 274 -42.16 -15.57 -3.44
CA LEU A 274 -40.72 -15.39 -3.28
C LEU A 274 -40.26 -15.31 -1.80
N HIS A 275 -41.18 -15.04 -0.87
CA HIS A 275 -40.86 -14.88 0.56
C HIS A 275 -39.75 -13.83 0.80
N ALA A 276 -39.79 -12.70 0.09
CA ALA A 276 -38.76 -11.66 0.12
C ALA A 276 -38.41 -11.17 1.55
N GLY A 277 -39.40 -11.14 2.45
CA GLY A 277 -39.18 -10.80 3.87
C GLY A 277 -38.22 -11.75 4.60
N MET A 278 -38.30 -13.07 4.33
CA MET A 278 -37.41 -14.05 4.94
C MET A 278 -35.96 -13.87 4.47
N TYR A 279 -35.77 -13.57 3.19
CA TYR A 279 -34.45 -13.23 2.64
C TYR A 279 -33.89 -11.96 3.26
N LEU A 280 -34.71 -10.91 3.43
CA LEU A 280 -34.28 -9.68 4.10
C LEU A 280 -33.82 -9.94 5.53
N VAL A 281 -34.59 -10.74 6.29
CA VAL A 281 -34.21 -11.14 7.65
C VAL A 281 -32.89 -11.92 7.64
N ALA A 282 -32.73 -12.89 6.73
CA ALA A 282 -31.50 -13.66 6.59
C ALA A 282 -30.29 -12.77 6.24
N ILE A 283 -30.46 -11.80 5.34
CA ILE A 283 -29.42 -10.83 4.97
C ILE A 283 -29.01 -10.00 6.19
N ILE A 284 -29.97 -9.49 6.97
CA ILE A 284 -29.68 -8.68 8.17
C ILE A 284 -28.94 -9.50 9.23
N ILE A 285 -29.35 -10.75 9.46
CA ILE A 285 -28.68 -11.65 10.41
C ILE A 285 -27.23 -11.90 9.98
N LEU A 286 -27.02 -12.32 8.72
CA LEU A 286 -25.67 -12.61 8.21
C LEU A 286 -24.79 -11.36 8.16
N ALA A 287 -25.36 -10.20 7.80
CA ALA A 287 -24.67 -8.91 7.85
C ALA A 287 -24.23 -8.58 9.27
N THR A 288 -25.11 -8.73 10.25
CA THR A 288 -24.80 -8.45 11.67
C THR A 288 -23.70 -9.36 12.19
N LEU A 289 -23.81 -10.67 11.95
CA LEU A 289 -22.80 -11.65 12.39
C LEU A 289 -21.45 -11.40 11.72
N SER A 290 -21.44 -11.13 10.42
CA SER A 290 -20.19 -10.88 9.69
C SER A 290 -19.53 -9.58 10.10
N CYS A 291 -20.32 -8.50 10.25
CA CYS A 291 -19.82 -7.22 10.75
C CYS A 291 -19.33 -7.31 12.18
N ALA A 292 -19.92 -8.15 13.04
CA ALA A 292 -19.43 -8.34 14.40
C ALA A 292 -17.98 -8.86 14.41
N LEU A 293 -17.67 -9.87 13.58
CA LEU A 293 -16.29 -10.37 13.44
C LEU A 293 -15.35 -9.29 12.90
N VAL A 294 -15.72 -8.59 11.82
CA VAL A 294 -14.87 -7.54 11.25
C VAL A 294 -14.67 -6.39 12.23
N PHE A 295 -15.70 -6.00 12.97
CA PHE A 295 -15.63 -4.96 13.98
C PHE A 295 -14.70 -5.34 15.13
N THR A 296 -14.70 -6.59 15.60
CA THR A 296 -13.73 -7.02 16.64
C THR A 296 -12.29 -6.88 16.16
N MET A 297 -12.00 -7.20 14.90
CA MET A 297 -10.67 -7.04 14.31
C MET A 297 -10.29 -5.55 14.16
N LEU A 298 -11.20 -4.73 13.62
CA LEU A 298 -11.02 -3.28 13.50
C LEU A 298 -10.83 -2.62 14.86
N LYS A 299 -11.61 -3.00 15.87
CA LYS A 299 -11.51 -2.47 17.24
C LYS A 299 -10.16 -2.78 17.87
N ALA A 300 -9.67 -4.02 17.74
CA ALA A 300 -8.33 -4.38 18.22
C ALA A 300 -7.26 -3.51 17.55
N ARG A 301 -7.35 -3.32 16.23
CA ARG A 301 -6.42 -2.45 15.52
C ARG A 301 -6.54 -0.98 15.93
N LEU A 302 -7.75 -0.45 16.10
CA LEU A 302 -8.01 0.92 16.56
C LEU A 302 -7.42 1.20 17.95
N ASN A 303 -7.42 0.19 18.83
CA ASN A 303 -6.85 0.32 20.17
C ASN A 303 -5.32 0.36 20.16
N SER A 304 -4.67 -0.20 19.13
CA SER A 304 -3.21 -0.20 18.97
C SER A 304 -2.63 1.06 18.33
N ILE A 305 -3.46 2.04 17.96
CA ILE A 305 -3.00 3.22 17.22
C ILE A 305 -2.31 4.22 18.15
N THR A 306 -1.07 4.56 17.82
CA THR A 306 -0.32 5.67 18.41
C THR A 306 0.09 6.67 17.34
N PRO A 307 -0.73 7.68 17.00
CA PRO A 307 -0.46 8.61 15.90
C PRO A 307 0.58 9.68 16.32
N SER A 308 1.77 9.23 16.67
CA SER A 308 2.90 10.08 17.04
C SER A 308 3.52 10.71 15.80
N THR A 309 3.83 12.00 15.88
CA THR A 309 4.52 12.76 14.82
C THR A 309 5.80 13.40 15.36
N GLU A 310 6.49 12.68 16.25
CA GLU A 310 7.64 13.20 16.96
C GLU A 310 8.97 12.92 16.24
N VAL A 311 9.90 13.87 16.39
CA VAL A 311 11.25 13.81 15.83
C VAL A 311 12.27 14.27 16.86
N SER A 312 13.46 13.68 16.83
CA SER A 312 14.65 14.18 17.50
C SER A 312 15.37 15.15 16.57
N GLU A 313 15.79 16.29 17.09
CA GLU A 313 16.35 17.38 16.30
C GLU A 313 17.65 17.89 16.93
N LEU A 314 18.71 17.98 16.13
CA LEU A 314 19.97 18.61 16.47
C LEU A 314 20.15 19.87 15.64
N ARG A 315 20.43 20.99 16.30
CA ARG A 315 20.83 22.24 15.66
C ARG A 315 21.93 22.89 16.49
N GLU A 316 23.15 22.87 15.95
CA GLU A 316 24.34 23.40 16.62
C GLU A 316 25.17 24.20 15.62
N ASN A 317 26.22 24.86 16.11
CA ASN A 317 27.24 25.49 15.29
C ASN A 317 28.60 24.93 15.73
N TRP A 318 29.35 24.38 14.77
CA TRP A 318 30.68 23.83 14.97
C TRP A 318 31.69 24.68 14.20
N GLN A 319 32.89 24.83 14.76
CA GLN A 319 34.01 25.53 14.13
C GLN A 319 35.17 24.55 14.04
N GLU A 320 35.45 24.07 12.84
CA GLU A 320 36.38 22.97 12.62
C GLU A 320 37.29 23.30 11.43
N SER A 321 38.55 22.87 11.50
CA SER A 321 39.55 23.12 10.44
C SER A 321 39.49 22.05 9.34
N VAL A 322 38.31 21.86 8.73
CA VAL A 322 38.05 20.82 7.72
C VAL A 322 37.41 21.42 6.48
N HIS A 323 37.79 20.93 5.29
CA HIS A 323 37.19 21.38 4.03
C HIS A 323 35.73 20.89 3.90
N PRO A 324 34.78 21.73 3.45
CA PRO A 324 33.35 21.38 3.43
C PRO A 324 33.00 20.07 2.69
N THR A 325 33.70 19.76 1.59
CA THR A 325 33.51 18.52 0.83
C THR A 325 33.74 17.26 1.67
N GLU A 326 34.67 17.27 2.63
CA GLU A 326 34.94 16.10 3.46
C GLU A 326 33.79 15.78 4.41
N ILE A 327 33.07 16.80 4.88
CA ILE A 327 31.88 16.67 5.73
C ILE A 327 30.82 15.84 4.99
N PHE A 328 30.59 16.17 3.72
CA PHE A 328 29.59 15.54 2.87
C PHE A 328 29.97 14.10 2.49
N ILE A 329 31.23 13.88 2.11
CA ILE A 329 31.74 12.54 1.76
C ILE A 329 31.62 11.59 2.97
N ASN A 330 31.97 12.08 4.17
CA ASN A 330 31.95 11.25 5.37
C ASN A 330 30.53 10.83 5.76
N LEU A 331 29.61 11.78 5.77
CA LEU A 331 28.25 11.51 6.21
C LEU A 331 27.61 10.36 5.43
N ASP A 332 27.77 10.35 4.10
CA ASP A 332 27.24 9.28 3.25
C ASP A 332 28.05 7.98 3.34
N ASN A 333 29.38 8.06 3.22
CA ASN A 333 30.23 6.86 3.08
C ASN A 333 30.61 6.18 4.39
N LEU A 334 30.52 6.87 5.54
CA LEU A 334 30.93 6.33 6.84
C LEU A 334 29.76 6.30 7.81
N VAL A 335 29.17 7.45 8.15
CA VAL A 335 28.11 7.52 9.18
C VAL A 335 26.88 6.73 8.77
N MET A 336 26.37 6.96 7.56
CA MET A 336 25.19 6.25 7.07
C MET A 336 25.51 4.82 6.63
N ALA A 337 26.71 4.57 6.08
CA ALA A 337 27.12 3.23 5.67
C ALA A 337 27.27 2.25 6.84
N ASN A 338 27.78 2.70 7.99
CA ASN A 338 27.90 1.88 9.21
C ASN A 338 26.54 1.49 9.82
N ARG A 339 25.47 2.18 9.41
CA ARG A 339 24.10 1.96 9.88
C ARG A 339 23.28 1.05 8.97
N ARG A 340 23.90 0.42 7.97
CA ARG A 340 23.23 -0.54 7.07
C ARG A 340 22.74 -1.77 7.83
N TYR A 341 21.48 -2.13 7.61
CA TYR A 341 20.92 -3.36 8.15
C TYR A 341 21.18 -4.53 7.19
N LYS A 342 21.72 -5.64 7.72
CA LYS A 342 22.03 -6.86 6.93
C LYS A 342 22.88 -6.58 5.68
N GLU A 343 23.80 -5.61 5.78
CA GLU A 343 24.67 -5.16 4.68
C GLU A 343 23.92 -4.63 3.44
N VAL A 344 22.61 -4.43 3.53
CA VAL A 344 21.81 -3.87 2.45
C VAL A 344 21.98 -2.35 2.45
N PRO A 345 22.26 -1.71 1.30
CA PRO A 345 22.38 -0.26 1.19
C PRO A 345 21.12 0.45 1.70
N ASN A 346 21.30 1.60 2.34
CA ASN A 346 20.19 2.46 2.77
C ASN A 346 19.43 3.01 1.56
N ARG A 347 18.17 3.40 1.78
CA ARG A 347 17.34 4.04 0.76
C ARG A 347 17.64 5.53 0.78
N VAL A 348 17.89 6.10 -0.39
CA VAL A 348 18.25 7.52 -0.54
C VAL A 348 17.09 8.23 -1.21
N TYR A 349 16.38 9.09 -0.50
CA TYR A 349 15.22 9.82 -1.03
C TYR A 349 15.58 11.19 -1.59
N ARG A 350 16.65 11.79 -1.08
CA ARG A 350 17.29 12.97 -1.66
C ARG A 350 18.79 12.72 -1.69
N GLU A 351 19.39 12.73 -2.87
CA GLU A 351 20.83 12.60 -3.03
C GLU A 351 21.55 13.81 -2.44
N LEU A 352 22.73 13.57 -1.89
CA LEU A 352 23.58 14.63 -1.41
C LEU A 352 24.12 15.43 -2.60
N ASN A 353 23.65 16.67 -2.76
CA ASN A 353 24.13 17.60 -3.78
C ASN A 353 24.81 18.80 -3.10
N PRO A 354 26.11 18.69 -2.75
CA PRO A 354 26.83 19.77 -2.10
C PRO A 354 27.07 20.91 -3.08
N GLN A 355 26.63 22.11 -2.71
CA GLN A 355 26.89 23.34 -3.44
C GLN A 355 27.96 24.15 -2.71
N LEU A 356 29.08 24.39 -3.39
CA LEU A 356 30.12 25.31 -2.94
C LEU A 356 29.93 26.63 -3.66
N GLN A 357 29.77 27.70 -2.89
CA GLN A 357 29.64 29.07 -3.39
C GLN A 357 30.93 29.81 -3.03
N GLU A 358 31.93 29.70 -3.90
CA GLU A 358 33.18 30.42 -3.76
C GLU A 358 32.97 31.93 -4.01
N GLN A 359 33.42 32.73 -3.06
CA GLN A 359 33.58 34.18 -3.19
C GLN A 359 35.06 34.49 -3.48
N VAL A 360 35.35 35.76 -3.76
CA VAL A 360 36.73 36.22 -4.02
C VAL A 360 37.58 36.04 -2.75
N GLU A 361 38.86 35.67 -2.92
CA GLU A 361 39.87 35.52 -1.84
C GLU A 361 39.72 34.28 -0.92
N GLY A 362 39.31 33.13 -1.46
CA GLY A 362 39.33 31.87 -0.70
C GLY A 362 38.29 31.81 0.43
N LYS A 363 37.26 32.65 0.37
CA LYS A 363 36.10 32.59 1.26
C LYS A 363 34.92 32.07 0.46
N GLY A 364 34.03 31.34 1.11
CA GLY A 364 32.83 30.86 0.43
C GLY A 364 31.77 30.36 1.39
N GLY A 365 30.58 30.15 0.83
CA GLY A 365 29.49 29.44 1.49
C GLY A 365 29.44 27.99 1.01
N PHE A 366 28.85 27.12 1.81
CA PHE A 366 28.50 25.77 1.38
C PHE A 366 27.12 25.37 1.90
N LYS A 367 26.44 24.52 1.12
CA LYS A 367 25.13 23.95 1.50
C LYS A 367 24.99 22.54 0.93
N GLY A 368 24.47 21.62 1.73
CA GLY A 368 24.09 20.29 1.27
C GLY A 368 22.93 19.73 2.09
N GLU A 369 22.09 18.93 1.44
CA GLU A 369 20.90 18.32 2.02
C GLU A 369 20.79 16.87 1.58
N ILE A 370 20.27 16.01 2.46
CA ILE A 370 20.10 14.58 2.19
C ILE A 370 18.94 14.02 3.02
N ILE A 371 18.21 13.07 2.44
CA ILE A 371 17.19 12.27 3.14
C ILE A 371 17.53 10.81 2.90
N GLN A 372 17.74 10.06 3.98
CA GLN A 372 18.01 8.64 3.91
C GLN A 372 17.17 7.86 4.90
N GLU A 373 16.82 6.63 4.54
CA GLU A 373 16.17 5.66 5.40
C GLU A 373 17.04 4.41 5.55
N ILE A 374 17.32 4.02 6.78
CA ILE A 374 17.90 2.71 7.09
C ILE A 374 16.90 1.62 6.72
N GLN A 375 17.37 0.53 6.11
CA GLN A 375 16.47 -0.52 5.62
C GLN A 375 15.45 -0.99 6.67
N PRO A 376 14.14 -1.00 6.31
CA PRO A 376 13.06 -1.42 7.19
C PRO A 376 13.21 -2.84 7.73
N LYS A 377 12.89 -2.97 9.01
CA LYS A 377 12.87 -4.24 9.75
C LYS A 377 11.43 -4.60 10.06
N LEU A 378 11.09 -5.89 10.01
CA LEU A 378 9.75 -6.35 10.38
C LEU A 378 9.46 -5.97 11.84
N HIS A 379 8.33 -5.31 12.07
CA HIS A 379 7.81 -4.98 13.39
C HIS A 379 6.61 -5.90 13.69
N GLU A 380 6.70 -6.68 14.76
CA GLU A 380 5.64 -7.64 15.10
C GLU A 380 4.42 -6.94 15.69
N LEU A 381 3.25 -7.16 15.07
CA LEU A 381 1.96 -6.67 15.52
C LEU A 381 1.31 -7.66 16.49
N ASP A 382 1.34 -7.37 17.79
CA ASP A 382 0.53 -8.11 18.78
C ASP A 382 -0.78 -7.37 19.08
N LEU A 383 -1.86 -7.85 18.46
CA LEU A 383 -3.22 -7.32 18.64
C LEU A 383 -4.05 -8.17 19.64
N GLY A 384 -3.41 -9.10 20.35
CA GLY A 384 -4.02 -9.94 21.36
C GLY A 384 -4.84 -11.13 20.84
N LYS A 385 -5.26 -11.98 21.79
CA LYS A 385 -5.96 -13.26 21.50
C LYS A 385 -7.35 -13.08 20.87
N GLY A 386 -8.06 -12.01 21.23
CA GLY A 386 -9.39 -11.73 20.67
C GLY A 386 -9.33 -11.48 19.16
N PHE A 387 -8.33 -10.71 18.72
CA PHE A 387 -8.08 -10.46 17.30
C PHE A 387 -7.72 -11.74 16.55
N SER A 388 -6.79 -12.54 17.07
CA SER A 388 -6.34 -13.76 16.38
C SER A 388 -7.48 -14.79 16.26
N MET A 389 -8.33 -14.91 17.27
CA MET A 389 -9.53 -15.76 17.23
C MET A 389 -10.55 -15.23 16.23
N ALA A 390 -10.87 -13.92 16.25
CA ALA A 390 -11.82 -13.34 15.30
C ALA A 390 -11.36 -13.49 13.84
N ARG A 391 -10.05 -13.31 13.58
CA ARG A 391 -9.44 -13.51 12.26
C ARG A 391 -9.53 -14.96 11.81
N LEU A 392 -9.29 -15.92 12.71
CA LEU A 392 -9.44 -17.34 12.42
C LEU A 392 -10.90 -17.72 12.15
N LEU A 393 -11.83 -17.25 12.99
CA LEU A 393 -13.26 -17.48 12.82
C LEU A 393 -13.78 -16.91 11.50
N ALA A 394 -13.40 -15.68 11.14
CA ALA A 394 -13.79 -15.09 9.87
C ALA A 394 -13.31 -15.94 8.67
N LEU A 395 -12.06 -16.42 8.71
CA LEU A 395 -11.52 -17.29 7.67
C LEU A 395 -12.28 -18.63 7.57
N LEU A 396 -12.50 -19.30 8.71
CA LEU A 396 -13.16 -20.60 8.74
C LEU A 396 -14.63 -20.50 8.36
N SER A 397 -15.36 -19.52 8.92
CA SER A 397 -16.76 -19.25 8.59
C SER A 397 -16.92 -18.88 7.12
N GLY A 398 -16.04 -18.05 6.56
CA GLY A 398 -16.08 -17.70 5.13
C GLY A 398 -15.94 -18.93 4.24
N ASN A 399 -14.95 -19.79 4.50
CA ASN A 399 -14.76 -21.03 3.73
C ASN A 399 -15.89 -22.05 3.94
N PHE A 400 -16.42 -22.14 5.15
CA PHE A 400 -17.57 -23.01 5.45
C PHE A 400 -18.84 -22.57 4.72
N LEU A 401 -19.13 -21.26 4.68
CA LEU A 401 -20.26 -20.72 3.91
C LEU A 401 -20.10 -20.98 2.40
N TYR A 402 -18.87 -20.95 1.86
CA TYR A 402 -18.66 -21.37 0.46
C TYR A 402 -19.06 -22.84 0.22
N LEU A 403 -18.73 -23.75 1.15
CA LEU A 403 -19.16 -25.16 1.06
C LEU A 403 -20.67 -25.31 1.17
N ILE A 404 -21.34 -24.50 1.99
CA ILE A 404 -22.81 -24.48 2.03
C ILE A 404 -23.37 -23.98 0.69
N ALA A 405 -22.81 -22.90 0.12
CA ALA A 405 -23.22 -22.41 -1.19
C ALA A 405 -22.98 -23.45 -2.30
N LEU A 406 -21.92 -24.28 -2.20
CA LEU A 406 -21.68 -25.41 -3.08
C LEU A 406 -22.84 -26.42 -3.01
N ILE A 407 -23.29 -26.79 -1.80
CA ILE A 407 -24.44 -27.71 -1.62
C ILE A 407 -25.67 -27.16 -2.35
N PHE A 408 -26.00 -25.88 -2.16
CA PHE A 408 -27.13 -25.25 -2.87
C PHE A 408 -26.95 -25.22 -4.40
N THR A 409 -25.71 -25.09 -4.88
CA THR A 409 -25.41 -25.16 -6.32
C THR A 409 -25.62 -26.57 -6.86
N VAL A 410 -25.28 -27.61 -6.09
CA VAL A 410 -25.54 -29.01 -6.45
C VAL A 410 -27.05 -29.29 -6.47
N LEU A 411 -27.77 -28.85 -5.44
CA LEU A 411 -29.23 -29.00 -5.39
C LEU A 411 -29.93 -28.27 -6.54
N LEU A 412 -29.42 -27.10 -6.93
CA LEU A 412 -29.90 -26.37 -8.11
C LEU A 412 -29.72 -27.18 -9.40
N ALA A 413 -28.63 -27.93 -9.55
CA ALA A 413 -28.45 -28.79 -10.72
C ALA A 413 -29.56 -29.85 -10.81
N TYR A 414 -29.93 -30.47 -9.69
CA TYR A 414 -31.03 -31.44 -9.65
C TYR A 414 -32.40 -30.78 -9.86
N SER A 415 -32.63 -29.58 -9.35
CA SER A 415 -33.91 -28.89 -9.57
C SER A 415 -34.14 -28.55 -11.05
N PHE A 416 -33.08 -28.28 -11.81
CA PHE A 416 -33.17 -28.13 -13.28
C PHE A 416 -33.54 -29.43 -13.98
N ILE A 417 -33.07 -30.58 -13.47
CA ILE A 417 -33.48 -31.90 -13.97
C ILE A 417 -34.96 -32.15 -13.67
N ASP A 418 -35.44 -31.79 -12.48
CA ASP A 418 -36.85 -31.97 -12.11
C ASP A 418 -37.77 -31.12 -13.01
N ILE A 419 -37.38 -29.88 -13.32
CA ILE A 419 -38.08 -29.05 -14.32
C ILE A 419 -38.11 -29.75 -15.68
N TYR A 420 -36.96 -30.23 -16.15
CA TYR A 420 -36.87 -30.91 -17.44
C TYR A 420 -37.75 -32.16 -17.49
N ARG A 421 -37.66 -33.04 -16.49
CA ARG A 421 -38.44 -34.28 -16.42
C ARG A 421 -39.93 -34.02 -16.36
N TYR A 422 -40.35 -32.95 -15.69
CA TYR A 422 -41.76 -32.54 -15.69
C TYR A 422 -42.22 -32.11 -17.09
N ILE A 423 -41.43 -31.29 -17.79
CA ILE A 423 -41.74 -30.83 -19.15
C ILE A 423 -41.81 -32.01 -20.12
N ASP A 424 -40.85 -32.94 -20.03
CA ASP A 424 -40.75 -34.13 -20.88
C ASP A 424 -41.93 -35.10 -20.64
N SER A 425 -42.21 -35.43 -19.38
CA SER A 425 -43.32 -36.33 -19.01
C SER A 425 -44.70 -35.75 -19.31
N ALA A 426 -44.86 -34.42 -19.22
CA ALA A 426 -46.09 -33.73 -19.61
C ALA A 426 -46.21 -33.50 -21.12
N ASN A 427 -45.21 -33.89 -21.91
CA ASN A 427 -45.14 -33.75 -23.38
C ASN A 427 -45.43 -32.31 -23.85
N ILE A 428 -44.88 -31.33 -23.13
CA ILE A 428 -45.08 -29.91 -23.38
C ILE A 428 -44.13 -29.47 -24.48
N ASN A 429 -44.67 -29.22 -25.67
CA ASN A 429 -43.89 -28.89 -26.85
C ASN A 429 -43.96 -27.41 -27.24
N SER A 430 -44.81 -26.62 -26.58
CA SER A 430 -44.94 -25.17 -26.82
C SER A 430 -45.12 -24.36 -25.55
N ILE A 431 -44.75 -23.07 -25.61
CA ILE A 431 -44.93 -22.12 -24.50
C ILE A 431 -46.42 -21.96 -24.14
N GLU A 432 -47.31 -21.98 -25.13
CA GLU A 432 -48.76 -21.92 -24.90
C GLU A 432 -49.28 -23.12 -24.10
N GLN A 433 -48.75 -24.32 -24.34
CA GLN A 433 -49.09 -25.51 -23.55
C GLN A 433 -48.52 -25.44 -22.13
N ALA A 434 -47.32 -24.88 -21.97
CA ALA A 434 -46.69 -24.68 -20.65
C ALA A 434 -47.48 -23.69 -19.78
N LEU A 435 -48.04 -22.64 -20.40
CA LEU A 435 -48.82 -21.59 -19.74
C LEU A 435 -50.32 -21.92 -19.59
N ASN A 436 -50.74 -23.13 -19.96
CA ASN A 436 -52.12 -23.57 -19.74
C ASN A 436 -52.38 -23.80 -18.23
N ASN A 437 -53.60 -23.54 -17.77
CA ASN A 437 -54.04 -23.64 -16.36
C ASN A 437 -53.72 -25.00 -15.72
N ARG A 438 -53.58 -26.07 -16.51
CA ARG A 438 -53.20 -27.40 -16.02
C ARG A 438 -51.72 -27.52 -15.62
N HIS A 439 -50.82 -26.82 -16.30
CA HIS A 439 -49.37 -26.98 -16.14
C HIS A 439 -48.69 -25.76 -15.50
N ILE A 440 -49.32 -24.59 -15.53
CA ILE A 440 -48.73 -23.35 -15.02
C ILE A 440 -48.37 -23.41 -13.53
N SER A 441 -49.28 -23.90 -12.68
CA SER A 441 -49.05 -24.04 -11.24
C SER A 441 -47.86 -24.97 -10.92
N PRO A 442 -47.84 -26.25 -11.33
CA PRO A 442 -46.72 -27.15 -11.02
C PRO A 442 -45.37 -26.73 -11.65
N ILE A 443 -45.37 -26.16 -12.86
CA ILE A 443 -44.14 -25.61 -13.46
C ILE A 443 -43.63 -24.42 -12.63
N SER A 444 -44.53 -23.52 -12.23
CA SER A 444 -44.17 -22.36 -11.43
C SER A 444 -43.60 -22.75 -10.07
N GLU A 445 -44.10 -23.81 -9.42
CA GLU A 445 -43.55 -24.38 -8.19
C GLU A 445 -42.10 -24.88 -8.36
N LEU A 446 -41.85 -25.68 -9.41
CA LEU A 446 -40.51 -26.20 -9.73
C LEU A 446 -39.52 -25.06 -10.07
N VAL A 447 -39.97 -24.08 -10.85
CA VAL A 447 -39.17 -22.90 -11.19
C VAL A 447 -38.87 -22.07 -9.94
N MET A 448 -39.87 -21.82 -9.09
CA MET A 448 -39.68 -21.07 -7.86
C MET A 448 -38.77 -21.79 -6.87
N ALA A 449 -38.86 -23.11 -6.74
CA ALA A 449 -37.90 -23.91 -5.96
C ALA A 449 -36.46 -23.70 -6.47
N SER A 450 -36.26 -23.72 -7.80
CA SER A 450 -34.95 -23.43 -8.41
C SER A 450 -34.47 -22.00 -8.14
N VAL A 451 -35.37 -21.01 -8.22
CA VAL A 451 -35.08 -19.62 -7.85
C VAL A 451 -34.67 -19.53 -6.37
N HIS A 452 -35.36 -20.22 -5.46
CA HIS A 452 -35.00 -20.22 -4.04
C HIS A 452 -33.61 -20.80 -3.78
N LEU A 453 -33.29 -21.94 -4.40
CA LEU A 453 -31.96 -22.57 -4.30
C LEU A 453 -30.86 -21.64 -4.83
N LEU A 454 -31.09 -21.00 -5.97
CA LEU A 454 -30.17 -20.01 -6.55
C LEU A 454 -29.97 -18.81 -5.61
N LEU A 455 -31.06 -18.22 -5.10
CA LEU A 455 -31.00 -17.05 -4.24
C LEU A 455 -30.31 -17.35 -2.91
N ILE A 456 -30.61 -18.49 -2.28
CA ILE A 456 -29.93 -18.92 -1.05
C ILE A 456 -28.43 -19.13 -1.33
N GLY A 457 -28.08 -19.81 -2.42
CA GLY A 457 -26.69 -20.00 -2.82
C GLY A 457 -25.94 -18.68 -3.06
N VAL A 458 -26.55 -17.72 -3.76
CA VAL A 458 -25.98 -16.39 -4.02
C VAL A 458 -25.82 -15.58 -2.73
N LEU A 459 -26.83 -15.61 -1.86
CA LEU A 459 -26.83 -14.93 -0.56
C LEU A 459 -25.71 -15.45 0.35
N ILE A 460 -25.63 -16.77 0.53
CA ILE A 460 -24.60 -17.40 1.36
C ILE A 460 -23.21 -17.11 0.79
N LYS A 461 -23.04 -17.22 -0.54
CA LYS A 461 -21.78 -16.91 -1.22
C LYS A 461 -21.35 -15.45 -1.04
N ALA A 462 -22.29 -14.50 -1.01
CA ALA A 462 -21.96 -13.09 -0.79
C ALA A 462 -21.31 -12.86 0.59
N PHE A 463 -21.84 -13.47 1.64
CA PHE A 463 -21.27 -13.36 2.99
C PHE A 463 -20.03 -14.23 3.19
N ALA A 464 -19.94 -15.38 2.51
CA ALA A 464 -18.71 -16.17 2.43
C ALA A 464 -17.55 -15.33 1.88
N GLN A 465 -17.80 -14.60 0.79
CA GLN A 465 -16.84 -13.72 0.15
C GLN A 465 -16.45 -12.54 1.05
N LEU A 466 -17.42 -11.92 1.71
CA LEU A 466 -17.18 -10.82 2.64
C LEU A 466 -16.26 -11.26 3.79
N LEU A 467 -16.54 -12.39 4.44
CA LEU A 467 -15.72 -12.88 5.55
C LEU A 467 -14.31 -13.24 5.11
N SER A 468 -14.16 -14.01 4.02
CA SER A 468 -12.84 -14.42 3.53
C SER A 468 -12.00 -13.23 3.06
N SER A 469 -12.59 -12.26 2.36
CA SER A 469 -11.86 -11.08 1.87
C SER A 469 -11.39 -10.18 3.01
N ASN A 470 -12.21 -10.00 4.03
CA ASN A 470 -11.83 -9.23 5.22
C ASN A 470 -10.75 -9.96 6.03
N ALA A 471 -10.89 -11.28 6.23
CA ALA A 471 -9.86 -12.08 6.90
C ALA A 471 -8.50 -11.98 6.18
N HIS A 472 -8.52 -12.09 4.84
CA HIS A 472 -7.32 -11.94 4.01
C HIS A 472 -6.61 -10.61 4.27
N LEU A 473 -7.34 -9.49 4.35
CA LEU A 473 -6.73 -8.19 4.62
C LEU A 473 -5.94 -8.16 5.94
N PHE A 474 -6.50 -8.75 7.00
CA PHE A 474 -5.85 -8.80 8.31
C PHE A 474 -4.73 -9.87 8.40
N PHE A 475 -4.64 -10.79 7.45
CA PHE A 475 -3.44 -11.62 7.25
C PHE A 475 -2.38 -10.89 6.42
N ALA A 476 -2.80 -10.02 5.51
CA ALA A 476 -1.92 -9.32 4.59
C ALA A 476 -1.17 -8.13 5.22
N GLU A 477 -1.70 -7.49 6.27
CA GLU A 477 -1.03 -6.36 6.93
C GLU A 477 0.33 -6.77 7.50
N MET A 478 1.38 -6.05 7.10
CA MET A 478 2.70 -6.12 7.70
C MET A 478 3.20 -4.73 8.08
N GLN A 479 3.83 -4.65 9.25
CA GLN A 479 4.47 -3.44 9.74
C GLN A 479 5.98 -3.53 9.71
N PHE A 480 6.59 -2.39 9.47
CA PHE A 480 8.03 -2.25 9.41
C PHE A 480 8.49 -1.01 10.18
N GLU A 481 9.58 -1.16 10.91
CA GLU A 481 10.25 -0.10 11.62
C GLU A 481 11.55 0.26 10.90
N SER A 482 11.80 1.55 10.70
CA SER A 482 13.03 2.07 10.12
C SER A 482 13.40 3.41 10.73
N LEU A 483 14.66 3.82 10.53
CA LEU A 483 15.14 5.14 10.90
C LEU A 483 15.16 6.02 9.66
N LEU A 484 14.40 7.11 9.69
CA LEU A 484 14.43 8.15 8.68
C LEU A 484 15.29 9.32 9.18
N VAL A 485 16.28 9.71 8.39
CA VAL A 485 17.27 10.74 8.72
C VAL A 485 17.20 11.81 7.65
N TYR A 486 16.90 13.04 8.08
CA TYR A 486 17.13 14.25 7.30
C TYR A 486 18.38 14.93 7.84
N PHE A 487 19.31 15.23 6.96
CA PHE A 487 20.49 16.00 7.29
C PHE A 487 20.61 17.16 6.32
N LYS A 488 20.74 18.36 6.88
CA LYS A 488 21.05 19.58 6.16
C LYS A 488 22.27 20.20 6.82
N CYS A 489 23.21 20.67 6.03
CA CYS A 489 24.40 21.35 6.53
C CYS A 489 24.64 22.59 5.68
N GLU A 490 24.77 23.72 6.37
CA GLU A 490 25.08 25.02 5.76
C GLU A 490 26.15 25.72 6.57
N GLY A 491 26.97 26.53 5.91
CA GLY A 491 28.10 27.15 6.56
C GLY A 491 28.94 28.01 5.65
N THR A 492 30.02 28.53 6.21
CA THR A 492 31.03 29.28 5.47
C THR A 492 32.40 28.67 5.72
N PHE A 493 33.28 28.78 4.72
CA PHE A 493 34.67 28.38 4.84
C PHE A 493 35.57 29.55 4.47
N THR A 494 36.77 29.56 5.05
CA THR A 494 37.84 30.51 4.74
C THR A 494 39.14 29.75 4.64
N GLU A 495 39.75 29.83 3.46
CA GLU A 495 41.06 29.29 3.17
C GLU A 495 42.12 30.34 3.47
N SER A 496 43.06 29.99 4.34
CA SER A 496 44.21 30.82 4.68
C SER A 496 45.47 30.10 4.21
N LYS A 497 46.20 30.72 3.28
CA LYS A 497 47.50 30.21 2.83
C LYS A 497 48.58 30.70 3.78
N ILE A 498 49.20 29.77 4.50
CA ILE A 498 50.36 30.04 5.34
C ILE A 498 51.60 29.65 4.53
N SER A 499 52.36 30.65 4.08
CA SER A 499 53.66 30.45 3.45
C SER A 499 54.75 30.61 4.51
N THR A 500 55.51 29.56 4.76
CA THR A 500 56.73 29.62 5.58
C THR A 500 57.96 29.50 4.67
N GLY A 501 58.91 30.43 4.81
CA GLY A 501 60.19 30.42 4.08
C GLY A 501 60.27 31.37 2.87
N THR A 502 59.72 32.59 2.97
CA THR A 502 59.72 33.58 1.86
C THR A 502 60.93 34.53 1.85
N GLY A 503 62.05 34.15 2.47
CA GLY A 503 63.27 34.97 2.46
C GLY A 503 63.95 34.95 1.08
N ILE A 504 64.61 36.06 0.69
CA ILE A 504 65.34 36.22 -0.58
C ILE A 504 66.39 35.11 -0.85
N HIS A 505 66.83 34.41 0.21
CA HIS A 505 67.84 33.35 0.17
C HIS A 505 67.31 31.97 0.62
N ASP A 506 66.00 31.80 0.71
CA ASP A 506 65.38 30.55 1.15
C ASP A 506 65.06 29.67 -0.07
N SER A 507 65.66 28.49 -0.16
CA SER A 507 65.48 27.56 -1.29
C SER A 507 64.28 26.63 -1.11
N THR A 508 63.64 26.63 0.07
CA THR A 508 62.51 25.77 0.39
C THR A 508 61.30 26.58 0.84
N ARG A 509 60.37 26.81 -0.09
CA ARG A 509 59.05 27.39 0.21
C ARG A 509 58.08 26.27 0.57
N SER A 510 57.60 26.25 1.80
CA SER A 510 56.48 25.39 2.20
C SER A 510 55.21 26.24 2.27
N GLU A 511 54.22 25.86 1.47
CA GLU A 511 52.87 26.45 1.52
C GLU A 511 51.92 25.41 2.10
N ASN A 512 51.23 25.77 3.17
CA ASN A 512 50.12 24.99 3.69
C ASN A 512 48.83 25.81 3.61
N THR A 513 47.75 25.20 3.13
CA THR A 513 46.44 25.85 3.03
C THR A 513 45.59 25.35 4.18
N LEU A 514 45.36 26.22 5.15
CA LEU A 514 44.47 25.93 6.27
C LEU A 514 43.05 26.37 5.92
N VAL A 515 42.11 25.42 5.92
CA VAL A 515 40.70 25.73 5.69
C VAL A 515 39.98 25.72 7.04
N ARG A 516 39.38 26.85 7.41
CA ARG A 516 38.50 26.94 8.57
C ARG A 516 37.06 27.01 8.12
N SER A 517 36.22 26.14 8.67
CA SER A 517 34.81 26.06 8.33
C SER A 517 33.95 26.30 9.56
N SER A 518 32.97 27.20 9.44
CA SER A 518 31.86 27.29 10.37
C SER A 518 30.71 26.46 9.81
N ILE A 519 30.32 25.44 10.56
CA ILE A 519 29.42 24.38 10.12
C ILE A 519 28.15 24.46 10.97
N THR A 520 26.99 24.63 10.34
CA THR A 520 25.69 24.61 11.01
C THR A 520 24.93 23.37 10.56
N PRO A 521 25.13 22.22 11.24
CA PRO A 521 24.36 21.01 10.96
C PRO A 521 22.95 21.14 11.51
N TRP A 522 22.00 20.67 10.71
CA TRP A 522 20.62 20.44 11.11
C TRP A 522 20.28 18.98 10.82
N VAL A 523 20.13 18.21 11.88
CA VAL A 523 19.88 16.77 11.79
C VAL A 523 18.53 16.48 12.42
N ILE A 524 17.63 15.88 11.66
CA ILE A 524 16.33 15.42 12.15
C ILE A 524 16.29 13.91 11.98
N VAL A 525 16.03 13.22 13.08
CA VAL A 525 15.95 11.76 13.13
C VAL A 525 14.58 11.38 13.65
N SER A 526 13.94 10.45 12.95
CA SER A 526 12.69 9.86 13.41
C SER A 526 12.70 8.37 13.16
N ARG A 527 12.31 7.61 14.19
CA ARG A 527 11.99 6.20 14.06
C ARG A 527 10.56 6.08 13.57
N ILE A 528 10.41 5.62 12.35
CA ILE A 528 9.11 5.53 11.69
C ILE A 528 8.57 4.11 11.77
N VAL A 529 7.27 3.99 12.06
CA VAL A 529 6.52 2.74 11.90
C VAL A 529 5.68 2.87 10.64
N THR A 530 5.87 1.94 9.74
CA THR A 530 5.28 1.94 8.41
C THR A 530 4.45 0.69 8.20
N THR A 531 3.41 0.77 7.38
CA THR A 531 2.56 -0.37 7.04
C THR A 531 2.51 -0.57 5.54
N THR A 532 2.50 -1.83 5.10
CA THR A 532 2.18 -2.23 3.74
C THR A 532 1.39 -3.54 3.78
N PHE A 533 0.78 -3.90 2.66
CA PHE A 533 -0.03 -5.11 2.54
C PHE A 533 0.66 -6.10 1.60
N ALA A 534 0.75 -7.35 2.02
CA ALA A 534 1.20 -8.42 1.16
C ALA A 534 0.11 -8.87 0.18
N ALA A 535 0.54 -9.41 -0.95
CA ALA A 535 -0.31 -10.13 -1.87
C ALA A 535 0.04 -11.63 -1.84
N THR A 536 -0.89 -12.48 -2.23
CA THR A 536 -0.62 -13.87 -2.60
C THR A 536 -0.17 -13.91 -4.04
N GLY A 537 0.84 -14.71 -4.40
CA GLY A 537 1.25 -14.79 -5.80
C GLY A 537 2.58 -14.11 -6.07
N MET A 538 2.43 -12.98 -6.73
CA MET A 538 3.48 -12.12 -7.24
C MET A 538 3.36 -10.75 -6.59
N LYS A 539 4.46 -9.99 -6.59
CA LYS A 539 4.52 -8.62 -6.08
C LYS A 539 4.37 -8.52 -4.56
N ASN A 540 4.99 -9.45 -3.85
CA ASN A 540 4.97 -9.48 -2.40
C ASN A 540 5.65 -8.24 -1.84
N LEU A 541 4.95 -7.49 -0.97
CA LEU A 541 5.47 -6.25 -0.36
C LEU A 541 5.84 -5.15 -1.37
N GLU A 542 5.26 -5.18 -2.57
CA GLU A 542 5.41 -4.14 -3.61
C GLU A 542 4.29 -3.09 -3.58
N HIS A 543 3.54 -3.06 -2.49
CA HIS A 543 2.43 -2.14 -2.30
C HIS A 543 2.91 -0.85 -1.64
N PRO A 544 2.22 0.28 -1.89
CA PRO A 544 2.52 1.55 -1.24
C PRO A 544 2.65 1.38 0.27
N ARG A 545 3.81 1.82 0.78
CA ARG A 545 4.13 1.75 2.20
C ARG A 545 3.84 3.10 2.83
N HIS A 546 2.99 3.11 3.85
CA HIS A 546 2.49 4.32 4.51
C HIS A 546 3.12 4.48 5.89
N ILE A 547 3.57 5.70 6.21
CA ILE A 547 4.05 6.07 7.54
C ILE A 547 2.85 6.22 8.46
N MET A 548 2.77 5.36 9.48
CA MET A 548 1.70 5.36 10.46
C MET A 548 2.11 6.16 11.70
N GLU A 549 3.38 6.07 12.10
CA GLU A 549 3.88 6.68 13.33
C GLU A 549 5.31 7.18 13.13
N MET A 550 5.66 8.24 13.86
CA MET A 550 6.99 8.85 13.90
C MET A 550 7.36 9.08 15.36
N HIS A 551 8.46 8.50 15.81
CA HIS A 551 8.92 8.54 17.19
C HIS A 551 10.30 9.18 17.29
N LYS A 552 10.57 9.84 18.42
CA LYS A 552 11.91 10.34 18.73
C LYS A 552 12.90 9.20 18.86
N ASP A 553 14.14 9.45 18.48
CA ASP A 553 15.25 8.54 18.70
C ASP A 553 16.51 9.34 19.05
N GLU A 554 16.53 9.82 20.29
CA GLU A 554 17.62 10.66 20.78
C GLU A 554 18.94 9.89 20.82
N GLY A 555 18.90 8.59 21.11
CA GLY A 555 20.08 7.74 21.09
C GLY A 555 20.73 7.69 19.71
N GLN A 556 19.94 7.50 18.65
CA GLN A 556 20.46 7.53 17.28
C GLN A 556 20.92 8.93 16.85
N LEU A 557 20.22 9.98 17.24
CA LEU A 557 20.63 11.36 16.97
C LEU A 557 22.01 11.66 17.59
N GLN A 558 22.20 11.33 18.87
CA GLN A 558 23.47 11.52 19.57
C GLN A 558 24.57 10.64 18.98
N ALA A 559 24.26 9.40 18.56
CA ALA A 559 25.24 8.54 17.88
C ALA A 559 25.68 9.15 16.53
N ILE A 560 24.75 9.68 15.73
CA ILE A 560 25.08 10.36 14.46
C ILE A 560 25.95 11.59 14.73
N LYS A 561 25.59 12.40 15.73
CA LYS A 561 26.38 13.56 16.16
C LYS A 561 27.81 13.16 16.53
N ASN A 562 27.97 12.15 17.39
CA ASN A 562 29.26 11.72 17.88
C ASN A 562 30.14 11.19 16.74
N ASP A 563 29.60 10.42 15.80
CA ASP A 563 30.35 9.92 14.65
C ASP A 563 30.84 11.05 13.74
N VAL A 564 29.99 12.05 13.49
CA VAL A 564 30.38 13.21 12.66
C VAL A 564 31.46 14.03 13.38
N ILE A 565 31.28 14.36 14.66
CA ILE A 565 32.26 15.15 15.43
C ILE A 565 33.59 14.41 15.57
N ALA A 566 33.58 13.11 15.86
CA ALA A 566 34.79 12.32 15.98
C ALA A 566 35.62 12.39 14.70
N PHE A 567 34.97 12.29 13.54
CA PHE A 567 35.66 12.44 12.26
C PHE A 567 36.23 13.83 12.03
N LEU A 568 35.47 14.89 12.32
CA LEU A 568 35.94 16.27 12.14
C LEU A 568 37.21 16.52 12.96
N LYS A 569 37.23 16.04 14.21
CA LYS A 569 38.40 16.13 15.10
C LYS A 569 39.60 15.32 14.60
N ASP A 570 39.38 14.09 14.15
CA ASP A 570 40.46 13.26 13.59
C ASP A 570 41.13 13.93 12.38
N ARG A 571 40.34 14.60 11.52
CA ARG A 571 40.87 15.35 10.36
C ARG A 571 41.56 16.64 10.75
N GLU A 572 41.01 17.40 11.70
CA GLU A 572 41.66 18.60 12.23
C GLU A 572 43.04 18.27 12.84
N SER A 573 43.20 17.11 13.49
CA SER A 573 44.50 16.68 14.02
C SER A 573 45.59 16.49 12.96
N ILE A 574 45.20 16.20 11.72
CA ILE A 574 46.11 16.02 10.58
C ILE A 574 46.43 17.36 9.89
N ALA A 575 45.47 18.28 9.85
CA ALA A 575 45.60 19.56 9.16
C ALA A 575 46.15 20.71 10.03
N SER A 576 45.99 20.61 11.36
CA SER A 576 46.47 21.63 12.29
C SER A 576 47.98 21.49 12.53
N ILE A 577 48.69 22.63 12.55
CA ILE A 577 50.10 22.76 12.98
C ILE A 577 50.14 22.59 14.51
N THR A 578 49.76 21.43 15.00
CA THR A 578 49.77 21.09 16.44
C THR A 578 50.75 19.97 16.74
N SER A 579 51.33 19.32 15.71
CA SER A 579 52.38 18.33 15.93
C SER A 579 53.66 19.05 16.40
N GLU A 580 54.19 18.67 17.57
CA GLU A 580 55.55 19.08 18.01
C GLU A 580 56.61 18.79 16.92
N ARG A 581 56.32 17.82 16.05
CA ARG A 581 57.13 17.45 14.90
C ARG A 581 57.20 18.55 13.83
N ASP A 582 56.12 19.26 13.55
CA ASP A 582 56.13 20.34 12.55
C ASP A 582 56.68 21.65 13.10
N LEU A 583 56.50 21.91 14.39
CA LEU A 583 57.25 22.95 15.12
C LEU A 583 58.76 22.62 15.11
N GLY A 584 59.11 21.35 15.29
CA GLY A 584 60.47 20.84 15.14
C GLY A 584 61.02 21.05 13.72
N ASN A 585 60.27 20.68 12.69
CA ASN A 585 60.65 20.88 11.29
C ASN A 585 60.78 22.37 10.92
N ALA A 586 59.87 23.23 11.38
CA ALA A 586 59.96 24.68 11.18
C ALA A 586 61.19 25.26 11.89
N SER A 587 61.50 24.78 13.09
CA SER A 587 62.72 25.17 13.83
C SER A 587 63.99 24.67 13.15
N GLN A 588 63.98 23.45 12.59
CA GLN A 588 65.08 22.87 11.83
C GLN A 588 65.30 23.61 10.51
N ILE A 589 64.25 23.93 9.75
CA ILE A 589 64.34 24.75 8.53
C ILE A 589 64.88 26.14 8.87
N HIS A 590 64.42 26.74 9.97
CA HIS A 590 64.96 28.01 10.45
C HIS A 590 66.45 27.91 10.83
N GLN A 591 66.87 26.83 11.50
CA GLN A 591 68.29 26.57 11.84
C GLN A 591 69.13 26.32 10.58
N LEU A 592 68.63 25.57 9.61
CA LEU A 592 69.26 25.33 8.32
C LEU A 592 69.43 26.64 7.55
N ASN A 593 68.41 27.49 7.55
CA ASN A 593 68.46 28.81 6.95
C ASN A 593 69.42 29.76 7.66
N GLN A 594 69.55 29.66 8.99
CA GLN A 594 70.59 30.38 9.74
C GLN A 594 71.99 29.86 9.40
N GLN A 595 72.18 28.55 9.25
CA GLN A 595 73.46 27.95 8.86
C GLN A 595 73.86 28.33 7.44
N THR A 596 72.93 28.32 6.49
CA THR A 596 73.17 28.79 5.11
C THR A 596 73.51 30.28 5.07
N ARG A 597 72.92 31.11 5.95
CA ARG A 597 73.27 32.54 6.10
C ARG A 597 74.60 32.78 6.82
N ALA A 598 75.01 31.87 7.69
CA ALA A 598 76.25 31.96 8.46
C ALA A 598 77.47 31.40 7.73
N MET A 599 77.30 30.72 6.59
CA MET A 599 78.40 30.42 5.69
C MET A 599 78.82 31.71 4.95
N PRO A 600 80.04 32.22 5.16
CA PRO A 600 80.52 33.36 4.39
C PRO A 600 80.65 32.92 2.93
N THR A 601 80.06 33.69 2.04
CA THR A 601 80.27 33.58 0.60
C THR A 601 81.76 33.66 0.32
N GLN A 602 82.43 32.53 0.08
CA GLN A 602 83.67 32.50 -0.69
C GLN A 602 83.30 32.73 -2.16
N GLN A 603 82.77 33.92 -2.47
CA GLN A 603 82.67 34.46 -3.82
C GLN A 603 83.40 35.79 -3.85
N SER A 604 84.72 35.67 -3.91
CA SER A 604 85.61 36.73 -4.36
C SER A 604 86.77 36.13 -5.18
N ALA A 605 86.45 35.16 -6.05
CA ALA A 605 87.38 34.65 -7.05
C ALA A 605 86.75 34.01 -8.32
N ILE A 606 85.42 34.04 -8.52
CA ILE A 606 84.76 33.42 -9.71
C ILE A 606 83.81 34.39 -10.45
N THR A 607 83.99 35.70 -10.33
CA THR A 607 83.11 36.69 -11.02
C THR A 607 83.75 37.40 -12.21
N LYS A 608 84.99 37.09 -12.59
CA LYS A 608 85.57 37.62 -13.86
C LYS A 608 85.47 36.66 -15.05
N ASN A 609 85.54 35.34 -14.84
CA ASN A 609 85.47 34.39 -15.96
C ASN A 609 84.03 34.09 -16.40
N ASP A 610 83.05 34.17 -15.50
CA ASP A 610 81.64 33.88 -15.83
C ASP A 610 80.94 35.07 -16.51
N GLU A 611 81.38 36.31 -16.25
CA GLU A 611 80.90 37.50 -16.98
C GLU A 611 81.45 37.54 -18.42
N GLU A 612 82.70 37.10 -18.65
CA GLU A 612 83.26 36.96 -20.01
C GLU A 612 82.60 35.81 -20.79
N ALA A 613 82.24 34.70 -20.12
CA ALA A 613 81.52 33.58 -20.75
C ALA A 613 80.05 33.94 -21.09
N ALA A 614 79.36 34.70 -20.22
CA ALA A 614 77.99 35.15 -20.46
C ALA A 614 77.90 36.24 -21.56
N GLY A 615 78.94 37.08 -21.69
CA GLY A 615 79.06 38.05 -22.79
C GLY A 615 79.26 37.38 -24.15
N PHE A 616 80.01 36.27 -24.21
CA PHE A 616 80.26 35.52 -25.45
C PHE A 616 79.01 34.76 -25.95
N ILE A 617 78.18 34.26 -25.04
CA ILE A 617 76.92 33.57 -25.38
C ILE A 617 75.85 34.55 -25.90
N ARG A 618 75.73 35.75 -25.30
CA ARG A 618 74.83 36.81 -25.82
C ARG A 618 75.22 37.28 -27.22
N GLN A 619 76.52 37.37 -27.51
CA GLN A 619 76.99 37.76 -28.84
C GLN A 619 76.70 36.67 -29.89
N GLN A 620 76.72 35.39 -29.53
CA GLN A 620 76.31 34.29 -30.42
C GLN A 620 74.79 34.26 -30.68
N ASP A 621 73.97 34.54 -29.67
CA ASP A 621 72.51 34.57 -29.81
C ASP A 621 72.04 35.78 -30.64
N ASP A 622 72.68 36.95 -30.49
CA ASP A 622 72.38 38.14 -31.31
C ASP A 622 72.77 37.91 -32.79
N LEU A 623 73.95 37.32 -33.07
CA LEU A 623 74.39 36.96 -34.43
C LEU A 623 73.52 35.87 -35.09
N ALA A 624 72.96 34.94 -34.30
CA ALA A 624 72.04 33.90 -34.80
C ALA A 624 70.62 34.45 -35.06
N SER A 625 70.26 35.58 -34.44
CA SER A 625 68.95 36.24 -34.63
C SER A 625 68.90 37.13 -35.88
N GLU A 626 70.02 37.72 -36.32
CA GLU A 626 70.09 38.53 -37.55
C GLU A 626 70.14 37.70 -38.85
N THR A 627 70.39 36.38 -38.79
CA THR A 627 70.40 35.51 -39.99
C THR A 627 69.06 34.83 -40.29
N LYS A 628 67.98 35.19 -39.58
CA LYS A 628 66.61 34.68 -39.78
C LYS A 628 65.54 35.78 -39.92
N SER A 629 65.84 36.86 -40.65
CA SER A 629 64.81 37.72 -41.26
C SER A 629 64.94 37.75 -42.78
#